data_AF-A0A651GE61-F1
#
_entry.id   AF-A0A651GE61-F1
#
_cell.length_a   1.000
_cell.length_b   1.000
_cell.length_c   1.000
_cell.angle_alpha   90.00
_cell.angle_beta   90.00
_cell.angle_gamma   90.00
#
_symmetry.space_group_name_H-M   'P 1'
#
loop_
_entity.id
_entity.type
_entity.pdbx_description
1 polymer ?
#
loop_
_entity_poly.entity_id
_entity_poly.type
_entity_poly.pdbx_seq_one_letter_code
_entity_poly.pdbx_strand_id
1 'polypeptide(L)'
;MSTRLDAEKRDEQVRVAVELGSSDPLDQLRGLSAADRQLDVWQRQTITRARERGASWAEIGEALGVTKQAAWALYNKDVREALEAVRQRSGLTDEQARQIADDERDARRLR
;
A
#
# COMPACT_ATOMS: atom_id res chain seq x y z
N MET A 1 19.69 -9.55 -30.29
CA MET A 1 18.22 -9.60 -30.39
C MET A 1 17.67 -9.31 -29.02
N SER A 2 17.27 -8.06 -28.76
CA SER A 2 16.78 -7.61 -27.46
C SER A 2 15.25 -7.59 -27.54
N THR A 3 14.61 -8.61 -26.97
CA THR A 3 13.16 -8.74 -26.98
C THR A 3 12.59 -7.81 -25.90
N ARG A 4 12.17 -6.61 -26.32
CA ARG A 4 11.27 -5.73 -25.56
C ARG A 4 10.04 -6.56 -25.20
N LEU A 5 9.68 -6.62 -23.92
CA LEU A 5 8.41 -7.20 -23.51
C LEU A 5 7.36 -6.11 -23.62
N ASP A 6 6.51 -6.24 -24.63
CA ASP A 6 5.31 -5.44 -24.81
C ASP A 6 4.12 -6.32 -24.44
N ALA A 7 3.53 -6.07 -23.26
CA ALA A 7 2.36 -6.79 -22.80
C ALA A 7 1.18 -5.82 -22.73
N GLU A 8 0.16 -6.07 -23.55
CA GLU A 8 -1.13 -5.39 -23.46
C GLU A 8 -2.20 -6.37 -23.00
N LYS A 9 -2.97 -6.00 -21.98
CA LYS A 9 -4.15 -6.73 -21.55
C LYS A 9 -5.35 -5.79 -21.52
N ARG A 10 -6.47 -6.28 -22.04
CA ARG A 10 -7.73 -5.55 -22.11
C ARG A 10 -8.79 -6.30 -21.31
N ASP A 11 -9.52 -5.52 -20.54
CA ASP A 11 -10.71 -5.91 -19.81
C ASP A 11 -11.83 -4.89 -20.14
N GLU A 12 -13.07 -5.19 -19.75
CA GLU A 12 -14.21 -4.28 -19.96
C GLU A 12 -13.99 -2.90 -19.30
N GLN A 13 -13.26 -2.86 -18.19
CA GLN A 13 -13.07 -1.65 -17.39
C GLN A 13 -11.67 -1.03 -17.53
N VAL A 14 -10.67 -1.79 -18.01
CA VAL A 14 -9.27 -1.31 -18.02
C VAL A 14 -8.49 -1.81 -19.23
N ARG A 15 -7.59 -0.96 -19.73
CA ARG A 15 -6.49 -1.37 -20.61
C ARG A 15 -5.18 -1.15 -19.90
N VAL A 16 -4.34 -2.17 -19.84
CA VAL A 16 -3.01 -2.12 -19.23
C VAL A 16 -1.99 -2.42 -20.31
N ALA A 17 -1.06 -1.49 -20.53
CA ALA A 17 0.09 -1.68 -21.40
C ALA A 17 1.36 -1.50 -20.58
N VAL A 18 2.29 -2.46 -20.67
CA VAL A 18 3.60 -2.38 -20.02
C VAL A 18 4.67 -2.51 -21.09
N GLU A 19 5.53 -1.50 -21.16
CA GLU A 19 6.71 -1.49 -22.02
C GLU A 19 7.96 -1.55 -21.14
N LEU A 20 8.75 -2.62 -21.30
CA LEU A 20 10.00 -2.79 -20.55
C LEU A 20 11.20 -2.43 -21.42
N GLY A 21 12.05 -1.52 -20.91
CA GLY A 21 13.21 -1.00 -21.64
C GLY A 21 14.40 -1.96 -21.75
N SER A 22 14.32 -3.17 -21.17
CA SER A 22 15.38 -4.17 -21.15
C SER A 22 14.86 -5.53 -21.59
N SER A 23 15.72 -6.32 -22.24
CA SER A 23 15.47 -7.73 -22.55
C SER A 23 16.08 -8.69 -21.54
N ASP A 24 16.79 -8.20 -20.52
CA ASP A 24 17.26 -9.03 -19.41
C ASP A 24 16.06 -9.39 -18.51
N PRO A 25 15.75 -10.69 -18.29
CA PRO A 25 14.66 -11.11 -17.41
C PRO A 25 14.72 -10.51 -16.00
N LEU A 26 15.91 -10.30 -15.43
CA LEU A 26 16.03 -9.71 -14.10
C LEU A 26 15.62 -8.23 -14.08
N ASP A 27 16.01 -7.47 -15.10
CA ASP A 27 15.56 -6.10 -15.27
C ASP A 27 14.07 -6.02 -15.57
N GLN A 28 13.54 -6.97 -16.34
CA GLN A 28 12.11 -7.07 -16.60
C GLN A 28 11.31 -7.29 -15.31
N LEU A 29 11.77 -8.19 -14.43
CA LEU A 29 11.15 -8.40 -13.11
C LEU A 29 11.20 -7.14 -12.24
N ARG A 30 12.30 -6.39 -12.24
CA ARG A 30 12.39 -5.10 -11.53
C ARG A 30 11.41 -4.08 -12.09
N GLY A 31 11.28 -3.99 -13.42
CA GLY A 31 10.33 -3.13 -14.11
C GLY A 31 8.87 -3.49 -13.80
N LEU A 32 8.53 -4.78 -13.85
CA LEU A 32 7.21 -5.29 -13.47
C LEU A 32 6.89 -5.00 -12.01
N SER A 33 7.86 -5.18 -11.11
CA SER A 33 7.70 -4.82 -9.69
C SER A 33 7.46 -3.32 -9.49
N ALA A 34 8.08 -2.46 -10.30
CA ALA A 34 7.81 -1.02 -10.26
C ALA A 34 6.40 -0.68 -10.79
N ALA A 35 5.97 -1.34 -11.88
CA ALA A 35 4.62 -1.17 -12.42
C ALA A 35 3.54 -1.62 -11.41
N ASP A 36 3.76 -2.74 -10.73
CA ASP A 36 2.88 -3.25 -9.67
C ASP A 36 2.71 -2.24 -8.53
N ARG A 37 3.82 -1.67 -8.02
CA ARG A 37 3.77 -0.58 -7.04
C ARG A 37 2.98 0.64 -7.53
N GLN A 38 3.08 0.97 -8.81
CA GLN A 38 2.34 2.08 -9.40
C GLN A 38 0.84 1.81 -9.45
N LEU A 39 0.44 0.58 -9.77
CA LEU A 39 -0.96 0.14 -9.72
C LEU A 39 -1.52 0.23 -8.29
N ASP A 40 -0.76 -0.21 -7.28
CA ASP A 40 -1.12 -0.08 -5.86
C ASP A 40 -1.38 1.38 -5.46
N VAL A 41 -0.58 2.32 -5.97
CA VAL A 41 -0.77 3.76 -5.72
C VAL A 41 -2.07 4.27 -6.35
N TRP A 42 -2.32 3.93 -7.62
CA TRP A 42 -3.54 4.35 -8.31
C TRP A 42 -4.81 3.73 -7.71
N GLN A 43 -4.74 2.48 -7.25
CA GLN A 43 -5.83 1.84 -6.55
C GLN A 43 -6.18 2.62 -5.28
N ARG A 44 -5.18 2.97 -4.47
CA ARG A 44 -5.39 3.77 -3.25
C ARG A 44 -5.97 5.15 -3.54
N GLN A 45 -5.45 5.86 -4.53
CA GLN A 45 -6.02 7.15 -4.95
C GLN A 45 -7.49 7.01 -5.38
N THR A 46 -7.84 5.91 -6.03
CA THR A 46 -9.22 5.64 -6.44
C THR A 46 -10.11 5.33 -5.23
N ILE A 47 -9.61 4.57 -4.25
CA ILE A 47 -10.28 4.36 -2.96
C ILE A 47 -10.50 5.70 -2.25
N THR A 48 -9.50 6.60 -2.20
CA THR A 48 -9.63 7.94 -1.63
C THR A 48 -10.76 8.72 -2.30
N ARG A 49 -10.78 8.77 -3.64
CA ARG A 49 -11.86 9.44 -4.39
C ARG A 49 -13.23 8.83 -4.14
N ALA A 50 -13.32 7.51 -3.99
CA ALA A 50 -14.57 6.84 -3.65
C ALA A 50 -15.04 7.25 -2.24
N ARG A 51 -14.13 7.30 -1.27
CA ARG A 51 -14.41 7.77 0.10
C ARG A 51 -14.85 9.24 0.13
N GLU A 52 -14.20 10.10 -0.63
CA GLU A 52 -14.57 11.52 -0.76
C GLU A 52 -15.97 11.71 -1.36
N ARG A 53 -16.41 10.78 -2.21
CA ARG A 53 -17.77 10.76 -2.79
C ARG A 53 -18.80 10.07 -1.89
N GLY A 54 -18.42 9.68 -0.67
CA GLY A 54 -19.33 9.09 0.31
C GLY A 54 -19.46 7.57 0.26
N ALA A 55 -18.74 6.88 -0.63
CA ALA A 55 -18.79 5.41 -0.69
C ALA A 55 -18.32 4.79 0.63
N SER A 56 -19.09 3.85 1.17
CA SER A 56 -18.76 3.10 2.38
C SER A 56 -17.65 2.07 2.12
N TRP A 57 -16.97 1.64 3.18
CA TRP A 57 -15.98 0.56 3.08
C TRP A 57 -16.58 -0.78 2.63
N ALA A 58 -17.89 -0.98 2.81
CA ALA A 58 -18.57 -2.19 2.34
C ALA A 58 -18.72 -2.17 0.81
N GLU A 59 -19.22 -1.06 0.25
CA GLU A 59 -19.34 -0.86 -1.20
C GLU A 59 -17.97 -0.91 -1.90
N ILE A 60 -16.94 -0.32 -1.28
CA ILE A 60 -15.56 -0.41 -1.80
C ILE A 60 -15.06 -1.86 -1.78
N GLY A 61 -15.34 -2.60 -0.71
CA GLY A 61 -14.99 -4.03 -0.63
C GLY A 61 -15.66 -4.84 -1.73
N GLU A 62 -16.97 -4.64 -1.92
CA GLU A 62 -17.74 -5.28 -2.97
C GLU A 62 -17.18 -5.00 -4.37
N ALA A 63 -16.89 -3.74 -4.69
CA ALA A 63 -16.30 -3.35 -5.98
C ALA A 63 -14.90 -3.94 -6.22
N LEU A 64 -14.14 -4.19 -5.14
CA LEU A 64 -12.82 -4.82 -5.19
C LEU A 64 -12.88 -6.36 -5.12
N GLY A 65 -14.05 -6.96 -4.89
CA GLY A 65 -14.19 -8.40 -4.67
C GLY A 65 -13.61 -8.90 -3.36
N VAL A 66 -13.52 -8.05 -2.32
CA VAL A 66 -12.95 -8.38 -1.01
C VAL A 66 -13.88 -7.99 0.13
N THR A 67 -13.57 -8.41 1.35
CA THR A 67 -14.34 -7.99 2.53
C THR A 67 -14.12 -6.52 2.87
N LYS A 68 -15.06 -5.89 3.58
CA LYS A 68 -14.92 -4.53 4.13
C LYS A 68 -13.61 -4.34 4.90
N GLN A 69 -13.27 -5.31 5.75
CA GLN A 69 -12.05 -5.28 6.56
C GLN A 69 -10.79 -5.36 5.67
N ALA A 70 -10.83 -6.19 4.63
CA ALA A 70 -9.75 -6.29 3.66
C ALA A 70 -9.59 -4.99 2.86
N ALA A 71 -10.67 -4.33 2.43
CA ALA A 71 -10.61 -3.04 1.75
C ALA A 71 -9.98 -1.95 2.64
N TRP A 72 -10.39 -1.88 3.90
CA TRP A 72 -9.78 -0.96 4.87
C TRP A 72 -8.30 -1.28 5.11
N ALA A 73 -7.94 -2.56 5.19
CA ALA A 73 -6.56 -2.99 5.33
C ALA A 73 -5.74 -2.55 4.11
N LEU A 74 -6.18 -2.85 2.88
CA LEU A 74 -5.50 -2.45 1.64
C LEU A 74 -5.22 -0.95 1.61
N TYR A 75 -6.20 -0.13 1.98
CA TYR A 75 -6.03 1.32 2.04
C TYR A 75 -4.92 1.77 3.02
N ASN A 76 -4.80 1.11 4.17
CA ASN A 76 -3.84 1.46 5.23
C ASN A 76 -2.53 0.64 5.20
N LYS A 77 -2.24 -0.09 4.11
CA LYS A 77 -1.05 -0.95 3.99
C LYS A 77 0.24 -0.15 4.20
N ASP A 78 0.45 0.92 3.44
CA ASP A 78 1.67 1.74 3.53
C ASP A 78 1.82 2.43 4.88
N VAL A 79 0.71 2.85 5.51
CA VAL A 79 0.77 3.44 6.86
C VAL A 79 1.26 2.38 7.85
N ARG A 80 0.78 1.14 7.74
CA ARG A 80 1.24 0.03 8.59
C ARG A 80 2.71 -0.31 8.31
N GLU A 81 3.13 -0.36 7.06
CA GLU A 81 4.53 -0.59 6.68
C GLU A 81 5.45 0.53 7.15
N ALA A 82 5.03 1.79 7.03
CA ALA A 82 5.78 2.94 7.51
C ALA A 82 5.90 2.95 9.04
N LEU A 83 4.82 2.65 9.76
CA LEU A 83 4.83 2.50 11.22
C LEU A 83 5.77 1.38 11.66
N GLU A 84 5.74 0.25 10.98
CA GLU A 84 6.62 -0.88 11.27
C GLU A 84 8.09 -0.54 10.98
N ALA A 85 8.38 0.15 9.88
CA ALA A 85 9.74 0.62 9.58
C ALA A 85 10.24 1.66 10.59
N VAL A 86 9.36 2.52 11.12
CA VAL A 86 9.71 3.44 12.22
C VAL A 86 9.98 2.66 13.50
N ARG A 87 9.17 1.65 13.84
CA ARG A 87 9.39 0.78 15.00
C ARG A 87 10.72 0.03 14.92
N GLN A 88 11.07 -0.49 13.75
CA GLN A 88 12.35 -1.16 13.53
C GLN A 88 13.54 -0.19 13.65
N ARG A 89 13.38 1.05 13.15
CA ARG A 89 14.42 2.08 13.24
C ARG A 89 14.57 2.68 14.64
N SER A 90 13.50 2.75 15.43
CA SER A 90 13.55 3.37 16.75
C SER A 90 14.42 2.59 17.74
N GLY A 91 14.68 1.29 17.48
CA GLY A 91 15.51 0.44 18.33
C GLY A 91 14.94 0.24 19.75
N LEU A 92 13.72 0.73 20.00
CA LEU A 92 13.03 0.61 21.27
C LEU A 92 12.44 -0.80 21.36
N THR A 93 12.77 -1.50 22.45
CA THR A 93 12.05 -2.73 22.77
C THR A 93 10.61 -2.41 23.17
N ASP A 94 9.72 -3.39 23.05
CA ASP A 94 8.32 -3.25 23.48
C ASP A 94 8.21 -2.80 24.95
N GLU A 95 9.16 -3.23 25.78
CA GLU A 95 9.25 -2.84 27.18
C GLU A 95 9.65 -1.36 27.34
N GLN A 96 10.66 -0.90 26.59
CA GLN A 96 11.08 0.50 26.61
C GLN A 96 10.00 1.44 26.07
N ALA A 97 9.29 1.03 25.02
CA ALA A 97 8.18 1.81 24.47
C ALA A 97 7.03 1.93 25.47
N ARG A 98 6.73 0.87 26.25
CA ARG A 98 5.73 0.90 27.33
C ARG A 98 6.16 1.81 28.48
N GLN A 99 7.39 1.66 28.94
CA GLN A 99 7.93 2.49 30.02
C GLN A 99 7.87 3.99 29.68
N ILE A 100 8.28 4.38 28.47
CA ILE A 100 8.19 5.76 28.01
C ILE A 100 6.74 6.27 27.97
N ALA A 101 5.80 5.43 27.53
CA ALA A 101 4.38 5.79 27.46
C ALA A 101 3.75 5.97 28.85
N ASP A 102 4.13 5.12 29.81
CA ASP A 102 3.65 5.20 31.20
C ASP A 102 4.24 6.42 31.91
N ASP A 103 5.55 6.68 31.73
CA ASP A 103 6.22 7.86 32.27
C ASP A 103 5.61 9.17 31.74
N GLU A 104 5.27 9.25 30.44
CA GLU A 104 4.54 10.40 29.86
C GLU A 104 3.14 10.56 30.46
N ARG A 105 2.43 9.44 30.69
CA ARG A 105 1.07 9.45 31.25
C ARG A 105 1.06 9.99 32.67
N ASP A 106 2.03 9.59 33.48
CA ASP A 106 2.16 10.04 34.86
C ASP A 106 2.62 11.50 34.92
N ALA A 107 3.51 11.92 34.03
CA ALA A 107 3.89 13.33 33.89
C ALA A 107 2.71 14.24 33.48
N ARG A 108 1.75 13.75 32.69
CA ARG A 108 0.53 14.51 32.33
C ARG A 108 -0.54 14.51 33.42
N ARG A 109 -0.54 13.54 34.35
CA ARG A 109 -1.47 13.48 35.49
C ARG A 109 -1.06 14.40 36.66
N LEU A 110 0.23 14.70 36.76
CA LEU A 110 0.80 15.57 37.79
C LEU A 110 0.81 17.06 37.41
N ARG A 111 0.12 17.44 36.33
CA ARG A 111 0.05 18.81 35.78
C ARG A 111 -1.38 19.32 35.80
#